data_AF-A0A4S0RSS3-F1
#
_entry.id   AF-A0A4S0RSS3-F1
#
_cell.length_a   1.000
_cell.length_b   1.000
_cell.length_c   1.000
_cell.angle_alpha   90.00
_cell.angle_beta   90.00
_cell.angle_gamma   90.00
#
_symmetry.space_group_name_H-M   'P 1'
#
loop_
_entity.id
_entity.type
_entity.pdbx_description
1 polymer ?
#
loop_
_entity_poly.entity_id
_entity_poly.type
_entity_poly.pdbx_seq_one_letter_code
_entity_poly.pdbx_strand_id
1 'polypeptide(L)'
;MIRLDPATARSAAAPPTVPGWALEVSGAPHEADAAFRAGAALASLDSLARAQPAWAGAWRQRLGLKCAAAAVRLAGRTEDEAALRDAWYLRQPGDDPGPAGTILAAWKRLASRSSHVRRFLPAGALTRRRGERRLCA
;
A
#
# COMPACT_ATOMS: atom_id res chain seq x y z
N MET A 1 -11.26 22.46 -4.35
CA MET A 1 -9.89 23.01 -4.33
C MET A 1 -9.15 22.36 -3.15
N ILE A 2 -8.32 21.34 -3.40
CA ILE A 2 -7.59 20.65 -2.33
C ILE A 2 -6.47 21.60 -1.87
N ARG A 3 -6.67 22.29 -0.75
CA ARG A 3 -5.60 23.05 -0.10
C ARG A 3 -4.68 22.05 0.61
N LEU A 4 -3.56 21.74 -0.01
CA LEU A 4 -2.43 21.13 0.68
C LEU A 4 -1.78 22.20 1.53
N ASP A 5 -1.74 21.99 2.85
CA ASP A 5 -0.95 22.85 3.73
C ASP A 5 0.54 22.69 3.37
N PRO A 6 1.25 23.76 2.99
CA PRO A 6 2.65 23.68 2.59
C PRO A 6 3.57 23.21 3.72
N ALA A 7 3.18 23.30 5.00
CA ALA A 7 3.92 22.71 6.12
C ALA A 7 3.79 21.18 6.18
N THR A 8 2.62 20.63 5.77
CA THR A 8 2.42 19.17 5.62
C THR A 8 3.13 18.63 4.38
N ALA A 9 3.25 19.44 3.32
CA ALA A 9 4.05 19.09 2.14
C ALA A 9 5.57 19.14 2.38
N ARG A 10 6.03 20.01 3.30
CA ARG A 10 7.46 20.23 3.62
C ARG A 10 8.01 19.42 4.78
N SER A 11 7.19 18.68 5.53
CA SER A 11 7.69 17.63 6.42
C SER A 11 8.16 16.44 5.58
N ALA A 12 9.20 16.67 4.78
CA ALA A 12 10.07 15.63 4.28
C ALA A 12 10.88 15.15 5.47
N ALA A 13 10.26 14.34 6.32
CA ALA A 13 11.02 13.45 7.19
C ALA A 13 12.07 12.77 6.31
N ALA A 14 13.32 12.73 6.79
CA ALA A 14 14.40 12.08 6.05
C ALA A 14 13.92 10.72 5.53
N PRO A 15 14.20 10.37 4.26
CA PRO A 15 13.72 9.12 3.71
C PRO A 15 14.19 7.98 4.62
N PRO A 16 13.29 7.07 5.05
CA PRO A 16 13.68 5.97 5.90
C PRO A 16 14.78 5.19 5.19
N THR A 17 15.89 5.01 5.89
CA THR A 17 17.08 4.35 5.34
C THR A 17 17.16 2.95 5.92
N VAL A 18 17.40 1.97 5.05
CA VAL A 18 17.63 0.59 5.48
C VAL A 18 18.90 0.56 6.30
N PRO A 19 18.92 -0.05 7.49
CA PRO A 19 20.12 -0.08 8.31
C PRO A 19 21.24 -0.87 7.61
N GLY A 20 22.49 -0.39 7.72
CA GLY A 20 23.64 -0.93 7.00
C GLY A 20 23.86 -2.44 7.22
N TRP A 21 23.67 -2.91 8.45
CA TRP A 21 23.79 -4.34 8.81
C TRP A 21 22.85 -5.25 8.00
N ALA A 22 21.72 -4.73 7.50
CA ALA A 22 20.77 -5.51 6.70
C ALA A 22 21.15 -5.56 5.21
N LEU A 23 22.05 -4.67 4.77
CA LEU A 23 22.59 -4.63 3.42
C LEU A 23 23.90 -5.41 3.30
N GLU A 24 24.50 -5.80 4.43
CA GLU A 24 25.72 -6.60 4.43
C GLU A 24 25.52 -7.86 3.59
N VAL A 25 26.46 -8.09 2.67
CA VAL A 25 26.49 -9.26 1.80
C VAL A 25 27.67 -10.10 2.25
N SER A 26 27.43 -11.37 2.54
CA SER A 26 28.51 -12.35 2.65
C SER A 26 28.30 -13.43 1.59
N GLY A 27 29.24 -13.53 0.64
CA GLY A 27 29.25 -14.61 -0.36
C GLY A 27 28.38 -14.38 -1.60
N ALA A 28 28.02 -15.48 -2.25
CA ALA A 28 27.28 -15.51 -3.51
C ALA A 28 25.80 -15.13 -3.31
N PRO A 29 25.15 -14.51 -4.31
CA PRO A 29 23.76 -14.09 -4.20
C PRO A 29 22.81 -15.27 -3.94
N HIS A 30 22.07 -15.22 -2.84
CA HIS A 30 21.10 -16.23 -2.44
C HIS A 30 19.69 -15.65 -2.30
N GLU A 31 18.66 -16.46 -2.58
CA GLU A 31 17.26 -16.03 -2.53
C GLU A 31 16.84 -15.56 -1.13
N ALA A 32 17.34 -16.24 -0.08
CA ALA A 32 17.04 -15.85 1.30
C ALA A 32 17.58 -14.45 1.64
N ASP A 33 18.74 -14.07 1.11
CA ASP A 33 19.31 -12.72 1.32
C ASP A 33 18.46 -11.66 0.63
N ALA A 34 17.94 -11.96 -0.56
CA ALA A 34 17.03 -11.06 -1.27
C ALA A 34 15.72 -10.86 -0.51
N ALA A 35 15.14 -11.95 0.03
CA ALA A 35 13.95 -11.90 0.87
C ALA A 35 14.20 -11.12 2.18
N PHE A 36 15.36 -11.33 2.81
CA PHE A 36 15.77 -10.62 4.02
C PHE A 36 15.88 -9.11 3.78
N ARG A 37 16.58 -8.70 2.70
CA ARG A 37 16.71 -7.28 2.31
C ARG A 37 15.38 -6.65 1.95
N ALA A 38 14.52 -7.37 1.24
CA ALA A 38 13.16 -6.91 0.95
C ALA A 38 12.37 -6.66 2.24
N GLY A 39 12.47 -7.56 3.22
CA GLY A 39 11.86 -7.41 4.54
C GLY A 39 12.40 -6.19 5.31
N ALA A 40 13.71 -6.00 5.34
CA ALA A 40 14.34 -4.85 6.00
C ALA A 40 13.94 -3.51 5.35
N ALA A 41 13.84 -3.47 4.03
CA ALA A 41 13.34 -2.32 3.29
C ALA A 41 11.86 -2.03 3.61
N LEU A 42 11.01 -3.06 3.65
CA LEU A 42 9.60 -2.92 4.01
C LEU A 42 9.42 -2.42 5.45
N ALA A 43 10.20 -2.95 6.40
CA ALA A 43 10.17 -2.51 7.79
C ALA A 43 10.55 -1.03 7.94
N SER A 44 11.56 -0.57 7.18
CA SER A 44 11.97 0.84 7.16
C SER A 44 10.85 1.75 6.64
N LEU A 45 10.05 1.28 5.68
CA LEU A 45 8.94 2.03 5.08
C LEU A 45 7.64 1.97 5.90
N ASP A 46 7.48 1.01 6.82
CA ASP A 46 6.23 0.76 7.55
C ASP A 46 5.77 1.97 8.38
N SER A 47 6.70 2.64 9.07
CA SER A 47 6.36 3.83 9.88
C SER A 47 5.83 4.98 9.01
N LEU A 48 6.43 5.21 7.85
CA LEU A 48 5.99 6.22 6.88
C LEU A 48 4.63 5.86 6.26
N ALA A 49 4.39 4.57 6.02
CA ALA A 49 3.10 4.08 5.54
C ALA A 49 1.98 4.25 6.58
N ARG A 50 2.28 4.08 7.87
CA ARG A 50 1.33 4.27 8.99
C ARG A 50 1.06 5.73 9.31
N ALA A 51 2.05 6.62 9.12
CA ALA A 51 1.92 8.04 9.41
C ALA A 51 0.85 8.75 8.55
N GLN A 52 0.44 8.16 7.42
CA GLN A 52 -0.62 8.66 6.54
C GLN A 52 -0.51 10.17 6.21
N PRO A 53 0.67 10.65 5.76
CA PRO A 53 0.81 12.05 5.36
C PRO A 53 -0.12 12.41 4.19
N ALA A 54 -0.40 13.69 3.98
CA ALA A 54 -1.31 14.15 2.92
C ALA A 54 -0.94 13.65 1.51
N TRP A 55 0.35 13.38 1.25
CA TRP A 55 0.86 12.85 -0.01
C TRP A 55 0.84 11.31 -0.11
N ALA A 56 0.50 10.59 0.96
CA ALA A 56 0.55 9.12 1.03
C ALA A 56 -0.28 8.44 -0.07
N GLY A 57 -1.42 9.04 -0.46
CA GLY A 57 -2.24 8.53 -1.54
C GLY A 57 -1.50 8.50 -2.88
N ALA A 58 -0.84 9.60 -3.24
CA ALA A 58 -0.04 9.68 -4.46
C ALA A 58 1.16 8.72 -4.43
N TRP A 59 1.80 8.60 -3.27
CA TRP A 59 2.90 7.66 -3.08
C TRP A 59 2.47 6.19 -3.27
N ARG A 60 1.34 5.78 -2.68
CA ARG A 60 0.79 4.43 -2.88
C ARG A 60 0.40 4.14 -4.32
N GLN A 61 -0.18 5.11 -5.04
CA GLN A 61 -0.51 4.93 -6.46
C GLN A 61 0.74 4.75 -7.32
N ARG A 62 1.82 5.49 -7.04
CA ARG A 62 3.12 5.31 -7.71
C ARG A 62 3.75 3.95 -7.41
N LEU A 63 3.70 3.50 -6.15
CA LEU A 63 4.16 2.16 -5.78
C LEU A 63 3.33 1.06 -6.45
N GLY A 64 1.99 1.21 -6.45
CA GLY A 64 1.09 0.26 -7.10
C GLY A 64 1.39 0.09 -8.58
N LEU A 65 1.72 1.18 -9.30
CA LEU A 65 2.13 1.10 -10.69
C LEU A 65 3.46 0.37 -10.89
N LYS A 66 4.46 0.63 -10.04
CA LYS A 66 5.74 -0.10 -10.08
C LYS A 66 5.56 -1.60 -9.82
N CYS A 67 4.74 -1.94 -8.83
CA CYS A 67 4.38 -3.32 -8.52
C CYS A 67 3.60 -3.98 -9.67
N ALA A 68 2.72 -3.25 -10.34
CA ALA A 68 2.01 -3.73 -11.52
C ALA A 68 2.98 -4.06 -12.66
N ALA A 69 3.93 -3.16 -12.96
CA ALA A 69 4.95 -3.41 -13.99
C ALA A 69 5.82 -4.64 -13.65
N ALA A 70 6.23 -4.80 -12.40
CA ALA A 70 6.96 -5.99 -11.96
C ALA A 70 6.11 -7.27 -12.09
N ALA A 71 4.84 -7.23 -11.71
CA ALA A 71 3.92 -8.37 -11.82
C ALA A 71 3.63 -8.76 -13.28
N VAL A 72 3.48 -7.78 -14.17
CA VAL A 72 3.32 -7.98 -15.62
C VAL A 72 4.54 -8.68 -16.21
N ARG A 73 5.76 -8.26 -15.81
CA ARG A 73 7.00 -8.93 -16.21
C ARG A 73 7.08 -10.37 -15.70
N LEU A 74 6.69 -10.61 -14.44
CA LEU A 74 6.61 -11.96 -13.88
C LEU A 74 5.57 -12.84 -14.60
N ALA A 75 4.49 -12.24 -15.11
CA ALA A 75 3.51 -12.91 -15.95
C ALA A 75 3.98 -13.16 -17.39
N GLY A 76 5.26 -12.91 -17.70
CA GLY A 76 5.87 -13.16 -19.01
C GLY A 76 5.57 -12.11 -20.07
N ARG A 77 5.05 -10.94 -19.67
CA ARG A 77 4.72 -9.87 -20.61
C ARG A 77 5.75 -8.73 -20.57
N THR A 78 5.74 -7.91 -21.62
CA THR A 78 6.76 -6.87 -21.85
C THR A 78 6.24 -5.46 -21.62
N GLU A 79 4.96 -5.27 -21.25
CA GLU A 79 4.43 -3.92 -21.02
C GLU A 79 5.14 -3.25 -19.84
N ASP A 80 5.63 -2.03 -20.08
CA ASP A 80 6.29 -1.20 -19.10
C ASP A 80 5.30 -0.25 -18.37
N GLU A 81 5.81 0.58 -17.47
CA GLU A 81 4.96 1.52 -16.75
C GLU A 81 4.23 2.53 -17.66
N ALA A 82 4.82 2.89 -18.81
CA ALA A 82 4.22 3.85 -19.74
C ALA A 82 3.06 3.20 -20.48
N ALA A 83 3.29 2.02 -21.06
CA ALA A 83 2.26 1.22 -21.71
C ALA A 83 1.08 0.91 -20.77
N LEU A 84 1.37 0.62 -19.49
CA LEU A 84 0.33 0.42 -18.48
C LEU A 84 -0.50 1.69 -18.18
N ARG A 85 0.14 2.88 -18.18
CA ARG A 85 -0.59 4.15 -18.03
C ARG A 85 -1.47 4.41 -19.25
N ASP A 86 -0.94 4.19 -20.44
CA ASP A 86 -1.66 4.44 -21.69
C ASP A 86 -2.87 3.51 -21.82
N ALA A 87 -2.69 2.21 -21.56
CA ALA A 87 -3.77 1.24 -21.53
C ALA A 87 -4.88 1.58 -20.52
N TRP A 88 -4.54 2.29 -19.43
CA TRP A 88 -5.52 2.70 -18.42
C TRP A 88 -6.22 4.02 -18.72
N TYR A 89 -5.48 5.03 -19.21
CA TYR A 89 -5.98 6.40 -19.33
C TYR A 89 -6.49 6.76 -20.73
N LEU A 90 -6.04 6.09 -21.78
CA LEU A 90 -6.47 6.36 -23.16
C LEU A 90 -7.73 5.56 -23.57
N ARG A 91 -8.24 4.72 -22.68
CA ARG A 91 -9.45 3.91 -22.92
C ARG A 91 -10.75 4.71 -22.71
N GLN A 92 -11.82 4.36 -23.41
CA GLN A 92 -13.13 4.93 -23.12
C GLN A 92 -13.71 4.36 -21.81
N PRO A 93 -14.61 5.10 -21.13
CA PRO A 93 -15.33 4.56 -19.99
C PRO A 93 -16.12 3.31 -20.38
N GLY A 94 -15.76 2.16 -19.81
CA GLY A 94 -16.44 0.87 -20.05
C GLY A 94 -15.62 -0.12 -20.90
N ASP A 95 -14.56 0.33 -21.56
CA ASP A 95 -13.68 -0.56 -22.32
C ASP A 95 -12.90 -1.52 -21.40
N ASP A 96 -12.54 -2.69 -21.91
CA ASP A 96 -11.66 -3.64 -21.22
C ASP A 96 -10.20 -3.14 -21.28
N PRO A 97 -9.47 -3.03 -20.15
CA PRO A 97 -8.09 -2.53 -20.17
C PRO A 97 -7.09 -3.60 -20.62
N GLY A 98 -7.56 -4.78 -21.05
CA GLY A 98 -6.75 -5.93 -21.42
C GLY A 98 -6.05 -6.58 -20.21
N PRO A 99 -5.31 -7.68 -20.42
CA PRO A 99 -4.72 -8.49 -19.34
C PRO A 99 -3.70 -7.73 -18.48
N ALA A 100 -2.83 -6.93 -19.10
CA ALA A 100 -1.87 -6.08 -18.38
C ALA A 100 -2.57 -4.98 -17.58
N GLY A 101 -3.64 -4.42 -18.15
CA GLY A 101 -4.47 -3.43 -17.48
C GLY A 101 -5.33 -4.01 -16.34
N THR A 102 -5.73 -5.28 -16.40
CA THR A 102 -6.38 -5.99 -15.28
C THR A 102 -5.42 -6.11 -14.08
N ILE A 103 -4.13 -6.42 -14.34
CA ILE A 103 -3.11 -6.44 -13.29
C ILE A 103 -2.98 -5.05 -12.66
N LEU A 104 -2.90 -3.99 -13.48
CA LEU A 104 -2.88 -2.62 -12.98
C LEU A 104 -4.15 -2.27 -12.18
N ALA A 105 -5.34 -2.72 -12.62
CA ALA A 105 -6.61 -2.51 -11.92
C ALA A 105 -6.56 -3.05 -10.49
N ALA A 106 -6.02 -4.27 -10.32
CA ALA A 106 -5.86 -4.90 -9.02
C ALA A 106 -4.96 -4.09 -8.10
N TRP A 107 -3.82 -3.62 -8.61
CA TRP A 107 -2.90 -2.76 -7.86
C TRP A 107 -3.47 -1.39 -7.51
N LYS A 108 -4.22 -0.74 -8.42
CA LYS A 108 -4.91 0.52 -8.12
C LYS A 108 -5.97 0.33 -7.04
N ARG A 109 -6.71 -0.78 -7.06
CA ARG A 109 -7.69 -1.13 -6.00
C ARG A 109 -6.99 -1.31 -4.65
N LEU A 110 -5.82 -1.93 -4.60
CA LEU A 110 -5.01 -2.06 -3.38
C LEU A 110 -4.50 -0.70 -2.90
N ALA A 111 -3.96 0.13 -3.79
CA ALA A 111 -3.42 1.46 -3.44
C ALA A 111 -4.49 2.44 -2.93
N SER A 112 -5.75 2.26 -3.36
CA SER A 112 -6.90 3.03 -2.92
C SER A 112 -7.49 2.56 -1.57
N ARG A 113 -7.13 1.37 -1.07
CA ARG A 113 -7.57 0.92 0.25
C ARG A 113 -6.90 1.75 1.34
N SER A 114 -7.67 2.11 2.37
CA SER A 114 -7.12 2.73 3.57
C SER A 114 -6.20 1.74 4.27
N SER A 115 -5.00 2.17 4.67
CA SER A 115 -4.05 1.37 5.46
C SER A 115 -4.51 1.17 6.91
N HIS A 116 -5.64 1.78 7.31
CA HIS A 116 -6.34 1.39 8.51
C HIS A 116 -6.88 -0.03 8.32
N VAL A 117 -6.05 -1.01 8.67
CA VAL A 117 -6.56 -2.25 9.23
C VAL A 117 -7.38 -1.80 10.43
N ARG A 118 -8.70 -1.77 10.25
CA ARG A 118 -9.65 -1.62 11.34
C ARG A 118 -9.26 -2.73 12.31
N ARG A 119 -8.55 -2.35 13.39
CA ARG A 119 -8.22 -3.25 14.49
C ARG A 119 -9.52 -3.97 14.78
N PHE A 120 -9.51 -5.29 14.60
CA PHE A 120 -10.66 -6.13 14.89
C PHE A 120 -11.03 -5.81 16.33
N LEU A 121 -12.08 -5.00 16.52
CA LEU A 121 -12.58 -4.68 17.84
C LEU A 121 -13.12 -6.03 18.33
N PRO A 122 -12.58 -6.63 19.40
CA PRO A 122 -13.14 -7.86 19.91
C PRO A 122 -14.62 -7.59 20.20
N ALA A 123 -15.49 -8.41 19.63
CA ALA A 123 -16.94 -8.34 19.78
C ALA A 123 -17.35 -8.74 21.21
N GLY A 124 -16.99 -7.91 22.19
CA GLY A 124 -17.16 -8.20 23.62
C GLY A 124 -17.61 -7.02 24.47
N ALA A 125 -18.09 -5.92 23.87
CA ALA A 125 -18.56 -4.73 24.61
C ALA A 125 -20.06 -4.44 24.41
N LEU A 126 -20.87 -5.48 24.16
CA LEU A 126 -22.32 -5.46 24.33
C LEU A 126 -22.63 -6.70 25.18
N THR A 127 -22.63 -6.61 26.50
CA THR A 127 -23.89 -6.42 27.24
C THR A 127 -23.56 -6.17 28.72
N ARG A 128 -23.71 -4.93 29.20
CA ARG A 128 -24.04 -4.74 30.61
C ARG A 128 -24.83 -3.46 30.86
N ARG A 129 -25.95 -3.65 31.58
CA ARG A 129 -26.98 -2.71 32.04
C ARG A 129 -27.93 -2.26 30.92
N ARG A 130 -29.25 -2.25 31.11
CA ARG A 130 -29.99 -1.96 32.35
C ARG A 130 -31.40 -2.51 32.21
N GLY A 131 -31.71 -3.56 32.98
CA GLY A 131 -33.07 -4.09 33.14
C GLY A 131 -33.50 -3.98 34.58
N GLU A 132 -33.53 -2.76 35.13
CA GLU A 132 -34.43 -2.46 36.25
C GLU A 132 -35.86 -2.66 35.72
N ARG A 133 -36.59 -3.65 36.24
CA ARG A 133 -38.03 -3.60 36.49
C ARG A 133 -38.56 -4.92 37.09
N ARG A 134 -39.12 -4.76 38.30
CA ARG A 134 -40.31 -5.44 38.87
C ARG A 134 -40.15 -6.84 39.49
N LEU A 135 -40.34 -6.89 40.81
CA LEU A 135 -41.26 -7.78 41.56
C LEU A 135 -41.61 -7.00 42.85
N CYS A 136 -42.84 -6.48 43.02
CA CYS A 136 -44.04 -7.16 43.57
C CYS A 136 -43.74 -7.67 45.00
N ALA A 137 -44.22 -6.96 46.02
CA ALA A 137 -45.53 -7.14 46.68
C ALA A 137 -45.49 -8.34 47.63
#